data_AF-A0A813TWW1-F1
#
_entry.id   AF-A0A813TWW1-F1
#
_cell.length_a   1.000
_cell.length_b   1.000
_cell.length_c   1.000
_cell.angle_alpha   90.00
_cell.angle_beta   90.00
_cell.angle_gamma   90.00
#
_symmetry.space_group_name_H-M   'P 1'
#
loop_
_entity.id
_entity.type
_entity.pdbx_description
1 polymer ?
#
loop_
_entity_poly.entity_id
_entity_poly.type
_entity_poly.pdbx_seq_one_letter_code
_entity_poly.pdbx_strand_id
1 'polypeptide(L)'
;MTKDLRICDDYLQFQNHLKDLRKLDDLIMNTLNTTVLTATFRSQGSDAEKQCQKLGDDIASRATYRNELISSCISRTNVLIEQNDSNDSYRKTLIFQRRQLQNEHNVEEIVRTNTEKAFYERCRDFYTPSKTTSTFSSLK
;
A
#
# COMPACT_ATOMS: atom_id res chain seq x y z
N MET A 1 18.88 3.20 1.73
CA MET A 1 17.78 2.31 1.28
C MET A 1 18.25 1.42 0.13
N THR A 2 19.24 0.54 0.36
CA THR A 2 19.86 -0.29 -0.71
C THR A 2 19.65 -1.79 -0.52
N LYS A 3 18.94 -2.21 0.54
CA LYS A 3 18.81 -3.63 0.90
C LYS A 3 17.59 -4.33 0.29
N ASP A 4 16.57 -3.60 -0.16
CA ASP A 4 15.30 -4.19 -0.63
C ASP A 4 15.26 -4.52 -2.13
N LEU A 5 16.15 -3.98 -2.97
CA LEU A 5 16.08 -4.21 -4.42
C LEU A 5 16.37 -5.66 -4.84
N ARG A 6 17.02 -6.48 -3.99
CA ARG A 6 17.26 -7.90 -4.27
C ARG A 6 15.98 -8.73 -4.25
N ILE A 7 14.96 -8.28 -3.51
CA ILE A 7 13.68 -8.98 -3.45
C ILE A 7 12.97 -9.00 -4.81
N CYS A 8 13.27 -8.01 -5.65
CA CYS A 8 12.70 -7.86 -6.97
C CYS A 8 13.23 -8.88 -7.99
N ASP A 9 14.37 -9.53 -7.71
CA ASP A 9 14.98 -10.50 -8.62
C ASP A 9 14.19 -11.81 -8.65
N ASP A 10 13.56 -12.18 -7.52
CA ASP A 10 12.66 -13.31 -7.39
C ASP A 10 11.21 -12.83 -7.20
N TYR A 11 10.40 -12.96 -8.25
CA TYR A 11 9.00 -12.56 -8.22
C TYR A 11 8.20 -13.25 -7.09
N LEU A 12 8.48 -14.51 -6.79
CA LEU A 12 7.76 -15.23 -5.73
C LEU A 12 8.11 -14.68 -4.36
N GLN A 13 9.38 -14.35 -4.13
CA GLN A 13 9.84 -13.71 -2.89
C GLN A 13 9.19 -12.32 -2.73
N PHE A 14 9.23 -11.50 -3.78
CA PHE A 14 8.55 -10.22 -3.82
C PHE A 14 7.05 -10.35 -3.52
N GLN A 15 6.36 -11.28 -4.18
CA GLN A 15 4.93 -11.46 -4.02
C GLN A 15 4.57 -11.88 -2.59
N ASN A 16 5.33 -12.78 -1.98
CA ASN A 16 5.10 -13.19 -0.59
C ASN A 16 5.31 -12.04 0.38
N HIS A 17 6.36 -11.24 0.19
CA HIS A 17 6.60 -10.06 1.01
C HIS A 17 5.48 -9.03 0.86
N LEU A 18 5.03 -8.76 -0.37
CA LEU A 18 3.92 -7.84 -0.62
C LEU A 18 2.62 -8.33 0.03
N LYS A 19 2.35 -9.63 0.00
CA LYS A 19 1.21 -10.24 0.72
C LYS A 19 1.31 -10.02 2.22
N ASP A 20 2.47 -10.20 2.83
CA ASP A 20 2.65 -10.00 4.27
C ASP A 20 2.48 -8.53 4.67
N LEU A 21 2.96 -7.59 3.86
CA LEU A 21 2.71 -6.17 4.05
C LEU A 21 1.22 -5.82 3.99
N ARG A 22 0.44 -6.50 3.13
CA ARG A 22 -1.02 -6.33 3.02
C ARG A 22 -1.80 -6.96 4.17
N LYS A 23 -1.39 -8.13 4.68
CA LYS A 23 -2.01 -8.75 5.89
C LYS A 23 -1.96 -7.84 7.11
N LEU A 24 -0.88 -7.09 7.25
CA LEU A 24 -0.74 -6.10 8.31
C LEU A 24 -1.77 -4.95 8.14
N ASP A 25 -2.23 -4.62 6.92
CA ASP A 25 -3.31 -3.64 6.72
C ASP A 25 -4.63 -4.24 7.19
N ASP A 26 -4.90 -5.51 6.83
CA ASP A 26 -6.10 -6.22 7.28
C ASP A 26 -6.19 -6.27 8.80
N LEU A 27 -5.08 -6.50 9.49
CA LEU A 27 -5.02 -6.47 10.96
C LEU A 27 -5.35 -5.08 11.52
N ILE A 28 -4.82 -4.01 10.92
CA ILE A 28 -5.15 -2.64 11.33
C ILE A 28 -6.64 -2.37 11.13
N MET A 29 -7.18 -2.70 9.95
CA MET A 29 -8.60 -2.52 9.63
C MET A 29 -9.50 -3.31 10.57
N ASN A 30 -9.13 -4.56 10.90
CA ASN A 30 -9.85 -5.40 11.85
C ASN A 30 -9.81 -4.83 13.27
N THR A 31 -8.65 -4.35 13.72
CA THR A 31 -8.50 -3.72 15.02
C THR A 31 -9.39 -2.49 15.14
N LEU A 32 -9.58 -1.73 14.07
CA LEU A 32 -10.49 -0.59 14.11
C LEU A 32 -11.95 -0.97 14.12
N ASN A 33 -12.33 -1.98 13.35
CA ASN A 33 -13.68 -2.50 13.39
C ASN A 33 -14.04 -2.89 14.83
N THR A 34 -13.13 -3.52 15.57
CA THR A 34 -13.40 -3.91 16.96
C THR A 34 -13.32 -2.73 17.92
N THR A 35 -12.46 -1.74 17.69
CA THR A 35 -12.22 -0.65 18.66
C THR A 35 -13.19 0.53 18.46
N VAL A 36 -13.37 1.00 17.23
CA VAL A 36 -14.21 2.17 16.88
C VAL A 36 -15.71 1.89 17.08
N LEU A 37 -16.13 0.62 16.98
CA LEU A 37 -17.53 0.23 17.17
C LEU A 37 -17.96 0.13 18.65
N THR A 38 -17.04 0.23 19.62
CA THR A 38 -17.42 0.18 21.04
C THR A 38 -18.06 1.50 21.49
N ALA A 39 -19.16 1.43 22.24
CA ALA A 39 -19.87 2.60 22.76
C ALA A 39 -18.95 3.52 23.60
N THR A 40 -17.96 2.93 24.28
CA THR A 40 -16.89 3.62 25.00
C THR A 40 -16.02 4.49 24.08
N PHE A 41 -15.74 4.05 22.87
CA PHE A 41 -14.96 4.83 21.89
C PHE A 41 -15.71 6.09 21.45
N ARG A 42 -17.02 5.99 21.24
CA ARG A 42 -17.86 7.13 20.85
C ARG A 42 -17.97 8.17 21.96
N SER A 43 -17.89 7.75 23.24
CA SER A 43 -17.87 8.68 24.38
C SER A 43 -16.52 9.35 24.63
N GLN A 44 -15.45 8.94 23.93
CA GLN A 44 -14.07 9.37 24.19
C GLN A 44 -13.62 10.60 23.37
N GLY A 45 -14.47 11.17 22.50
CA GLY A 45 -14.26 12.47 21.87
C GLY A 45 -12.86 12.68 21.26
N SER A 46 -12.02 13.49 21.92
CA SER A 46 -10.65 13.83 21.47
C SER A 46 -9.72 12.62 21.29
N ASP A 47 -9.98 11.51 21.98
CA ASP A 47 -9.18 10.29 21.81
C ASP A 47 -9.58 9.51 20.54
N ALA A 48 -10.83 9.64 20.08
CA ALA A 48 -11.28 9.05 18.82
C ALA A 48 -10.65 9.77 17.61
N GLU A 49 -10.60 11.10 17.66
CA GLU A 49 -9.96 11.93 16.62
C GLU A 49 -8.47 11.59 16.45
N LYS A 50 -7.70 11.57 17.56
CA LYS A 50 -6.26 11.24 17.53
C LYS A 50 -5.98 9.84 17.01
N GLN A 51 -6.84 8.88 17.35
CA GLN A 51 -6.69 7.50 16.87
C GLN A 51 -6.99 7.39 15.37
N CYS A 52 -8.04 8.07 14.88
CA CYS A 52 -8.33 8.15 13.45
C CYS A 52 -7.23 8.89 12.68
N GLN A 53 -6.63 9.94 13.25
CA GLN A 53 -5.48 10.62 12.65
C GLN A 53 -4.28 9.68 12.52
N LYS A 54 -3.84 9.08 13.64
CA LYS A 54 -2.70 8.14 13.66
C LYS A 54 -2.90 7.02 12.65
N LEU A 55 -4.11 6.48 12.61
CA LEU A 55 -4.45 5.45 11.66
C LEU A 55 -4.34 5.93 10.21
N GLY A 56 -4.86 7.11 9.90
CA GLY A 56 -4.77 7.67 8.55
C GLY A 56 -3.31 7.79 8.11
N ASP A 57 -2.44 8.24 9.01
CA ASP A 57 -0.99 8.32 8.78
C ASP A 57 -0.35 6.94 8.58
N ASP A 58 -0.74 5.95 9.39
CA ASP A 58 -0.26 4.56 9.28
C ASP A 58 -0.72 3.92 7.95
N ILE A 59 -1.97 4.12 7.53
CA ILE A 59 -2.48 3.64 6.23
C ILE A 59 -1.72 4.29 5.07
N ALA A 60 -1.58 5.61 5.11
CA ALA A 60 -0.94 6.38 4.04
C ALA A 60 0.54 6.00 3.89
N SER A 61 1.29 5.97 4.98
CA SER A 61 2.71 5.62 4.97
C SER A 61 2.96 4.21 4.42
N ARG A 62 2.09 3.25 4.75
CA ARG A 62 2.22 1.86 4.31
C ARG A 62 1.84 1.67 2.84
N ALA A 63 0.79 2.35 2.39
CA ALA A 63 0.44 2.40 0.97
C ALA A 63 1.57 3.02 0.14
N THR A 64 2.15 4.14 0.60
CA THR A 64 3.32 4.76 -0.04
C THR A 64 4.50 3.80 -0.11
N TYR A 65 4.84 3.15 1.01
CA TYR A 65 5.94 2.17 1.05
C TYR A 65 5.76 1.04 0.03
N ARG A 66 4.56 0.44 -0.05
CA ARG A 66 4.30 -0.62 -1.03
C ARG A 66 4.38 -0.10 -2.46
N ASN A 67 3.83 1.07 -2.73
CA ASN A 67 3.88 1.67 -4.05
C ASN A 67 5.33 1.96 -4.51
N GLU A 68 6.16 2.48 -3.60
CA GLU A 68 7.58 2.69 -3.84
C GLU A 68 8.33 1.38 -4.07
N LEU A 69 8.03 0.34 -3.28
CA LEU A 69 8.62 -1.00 -3.45
C LEU A 69 8.29 -1.59 -4.83
N ILE A 70 7.02 -1.58 -5.22
CA ILE A 70 6.57 -2.10 -6.52
C ILE A 70 7.22 -1.31 -7.66
N SER A 71 7.20 0.02 -7.58
CA SER A 71 7.79 0.91 -8.59
C SER A 71 9.30 0.70 -8.73
N SER A 72 9.99 0.52 -7.60
CA SER A 72 11.43 0.22 -7.57
C SER A 72 11.75 -1.12 -8.23
N CYS A 73 10.93 -2.14 -8.01
CA CYS A 73 11.08 -3.43 -8.69
C CYS A 73 10.85 -3.31 -10.19
N ILE A 74 9.81 -2.60 -10.64
CA ILE A 74 9.57 -2.36 -12.07
C ILE A 74 10.77 -1.65 -12.71
N SER A 75 11.29 -0.60 -12.07
CA SER A 75 12.45 0.15 -12.55
C SER A 75 13.68 -0.75 -12.66
N ARG A 76 13.98 -1.55 -11.64
CA ARG A 76 15.08 -2.52 -11.67
C ARG A 76 14.92 -3.54 -12.78
N THR A 77 13.74 -4.11 -12.96
CA THR A 77 13.50 -5.09 -14.03
C THR A 77 13.67 -4.47 -15.42
N ASN A 78 13.28 -3.20 -15.61
CA ASN A 78 13.53 -2.50 -16.87
C ASN A 78 15.05 -2.37 -17.16
N VAL A 79 15.84 -1.98 -16.16
CA VAL A 79 17.30 -1.92 -16.29
C VAL A 79 17.89 -3.29 -16.64
N LEU A 80 17.41 -4.37 -16.03
CA LEU A 80 17.85 -5.72 -16.35
C LEU A 80 17.48 -6.14 -17.78
N ILE A 81 16.31 -5.74 -18.29
CA ILE A 81 15.90 -6.01 -19.67
C ILE A 81 16.86 -5.32 -20.65
N GLU A 82 17.20 -4.06 -20.40
CA GLU A 82 18.12 -3.27 -21.24
C GLU A 82 19.54 -3.86 -21.23
N GLN A 83 20.01 -4.33 -20.08
CA GLN A 83 21.36 -4.93 -19.94
C GLN A 83 21.49 -6.30 -20.61
N ASN A 84 20.38 -7.01 -20.85
CA ASN A 84 20.37 -8.39 -21.34
C ASN A 84 19.82 -8.51 -22.77
N ASP A 85 20.06 -7.50 -23.62
CA ASP A 85 19.49 -7.46 -24.98
C ASP A 85 19.96 -8.61 -25.90
N SER A 86 21.13 -9.19 -25.62
CA SER A 86 21.71 -10.31 -26.38
C SER A 86 21.23 -11.70 -25.94
N ASN A 87 20.58 -11.84 -24.77
CA ASN A 87 20.08 -13.12 -24.27
C ASN A 87 18.55 -13.19 -24.36
N ASP A 88 18.04 -13.65 -25.50
CA ASP A 88 16.59 -13.67 -25.78
C ASP A 88 15.77 -14.48 -24.77
N SER A 89 16.28 -15.61 -24.29
CA SER A 89 15.57 -16.45 -23.32
C SER A 89 15.43 -15.78 -21.96
N TYR A 90 16.53 -15.25 -21.42
CA TYR A 90 16.50 -14.55 -20.14
C TYR A 90 15.71 -13.24 -20.21
N ARG A 91 15.84 -12.49 -21.31
CA ARG A 91 15.07 -11.27 -21.56
C ARG A 91 13.57 -11.52 -21.58
N LYS A 92 13.11 -12.62 -22.20
CA LYS A 92 11.69 -13.03 -22.18
C LYS A 92 11.18 -13.27 -20.75
N THR A 93 11.99 -13.90 -19.90
CA THR A 93 11.67 -14.11 -18.47
C THR A 93 11.51 -12.78 -17.74
N LEU A 94 12.44 -11.83 -17.94
CA LEU A 94 12.37 -10.50 -17.33
C LEU A 94 11.15 -9.70 -17.81
N ILE A 95 10.81 -9.78 -19.10
CA ILE A 95 9.61 -9.15 -19.66
C ILE A 95 8.34 -9.73 -19.01
N PHE A 96 8.29 -11.05 -18.81
CA PHE A 96 7.19 -11.70 -18.11
C PHE A 96 7.10 -11.23 -16.65
N GLN A 97 8.22 -11.20 -15.92
CA GLN A 97 8.29 -10.70 -14.55
C GLN A 97 7.83 -9.25 -14.45
N ARG A 98 8.26 -8.37 -15.35
CA ARG A 98 7.80 -6.97 -15.41
C ARG A 98 6.28 -6.88 -15.53
N ARG A 99 5.65 -7.71 -16.38
CA ARG A 99 4.19 -7.74 -16.52
C ARG A 99 3.52 -8.14 -15.21
N GLN A 100 4.07 -9.11 -14.49
CA GLN A 100 3.56 -9.50 -13.18
C GLN A 100 3.68 -8.36 -12.15
N LEU A 101 4.81 -7.64 -12.12
CA LEU A 101 5.00 -6.47 -11.27
C LEU A 101 4.02 -5.33 -11.60
N GLN A 102 3.75 -5.09 -12.89
CA GLN A 102 2.76 -4.11 -13.34
C GLN A 102 1.34 -4.50 -12.90
N ASN A 103 1.01 -5.79 -12.94
CA ASN A 103 -0.27 -6.26 -12.40
C ASN A 103 -0.37 -6.00 -10.89
N GLU A 104 0.69 -6.28 -10.13
CA GLU A 104 0.73 -6.00 -8.69
C GLU A 104 0.63 -4.49 -8.37
N HIS A 105 1.16 -3.63 -9.25
CA HIS A 105 0.97 -2.18 -9.15
C HIS A 105 -0.50 -1.77 -9.31
N ASN A 106 -1.20 -2.33 -10.31
CA ASN A 106 -2.63 -2.08 -10.50
C ASN A 106 -3.46 -2.62 -9.32
N VAL A 107 -3.10 -3.78 -8.77
CA VAL A 107 -3.73 -4.33 -7.57
C VAL A 107 -3.51 -3.40 -6.37
N GLU A 108 -2.32 -2.82 -6.23
CA GLU A 108 -2.03 -1.88 -5.14
C GLU A 108 -2.90 -0.62 -5.21
N GLU A 109 -3.16 -0.10 -6.41
CA GLU A 109 -4.07 1.05 -6.57
C GLU A 109 -5.49 0.74 -6.10
N ILE A 110 -5.98 -0.46 -6.41
CA ILE A 110 -7.31 -0.94 -5.96
C ILE A 110 -7.32 -1.12 -4.44
N VAL A 111 -6.28 -1.76 -3.88
CA VAL A 111 -6.14 -1.97 -2.43
C VAL A 111 -6.13 -0.63 -1.71
N ARG A 112 -5.31 0.32 -2.16
CA ARG A 112 -5.23 1.68 -1.60
C ARG A 112 -6.62 2.33 -1.61
N THR A 113 -7.29 2.37 -2.77
CA THR A 113 -8.61 3.00 -2.90
C THR A 113 -9.64 2.39 -1.95
N ASN A 114 -9.66 1.07 -1.83
CA ASN A 114 -10.57 0.36 -0.93
C ASN A 114 -10.26 0.65 0.56
N THR A 115 -8.98 0.66 0.93
CA THR A 115 -8.54 0.96 2.29
C THR A 115 -8.87 2.41 2.67
N GLU A 116 -8.63 3.37 1.78
CA GLU A 116 -8.97 4.79 1.99
C GLU A 116 -10.48 4.98 2.17
N LYS A 117 -11.30 4.32 1.35
CA LYS A 117 -12.75 4.35 1.47
C LYS A 117 -13.21 3.75 2.81
N ALA A 118 -12.69 2.59 3.17
CA ALA A 118 -13.05 1.91 4.41
C ALA A 118 -12.65 2.72 5.66
N PHE A 119 -11.48 3.37 5.62
CA PHE A 119 -11.04 4.34 6.62
C PHE A 119 -12.02 5.50 6.73
N TYR A 120 -12.34 6.16 5.61
CA TYR A 120 -13.24 7.31 5.58
C TYR A 120 -14.61 6.98 6.19
N GLU A 121 -15.21 5.86 5.80
CA GLU A 121 -16.52 5.42 6.32
C GLU A 121 -16.56 5.27 7.84
N ARG A 122 -15.42 4.96 8.48
CA ARG A 122 -15.30 4.73 9.92
C ARG A 122 -14.91 5.98 10.71
N CYS A 123 -14.04 6.79 10.11
CA CYS A 123 -13.42 7.93 10.79
C CYS A 123 -14.06 9.28 10.45
N ARG A 124 -14.94 9.37 9.44
CA ARG A 124 -15.55 10.65 9.01
C ARG A 124 -16.29 11.42 10.11
N ASP A 125 -16.84 10.72 11.11
CA ASP A 125 -17.57 11.35 12.22
C ASP A 125 -16.64 11.89 13.32
N PHE A 126 -15.36 11.46 13.32
CA PHE A 126 -14.37 11.77 14.36
C PHE A 126 -13.19 12.59 13.83
N TYR A 127 -12.90 12.50 12.52
CA TYR A 127 -11.74 13.11 11.89
C TYR A 127 -12.13 13.66 10.51
N THR A 128 -11.98 14.97 10.35
CA THR A 128 -12.00 15.61 9.03
C THR A 128 -10.57 16.06 8.73
N PRO A 129 -9.92 15.56 7.66
CA PRO A 129 -8.61 16.06 7.29
C PRO A 129 -8.74 17.55 6.97
N SER A 130 -8.21 18.39 7.85
CA SER A 130 -8.17 19.83 7.63
C SER A 130 -7.50 20.12 6.28
N LYS A 131 -8.00 21.12 5.56
CA LYS A 131 -7.76 21.41 4.12
C LYS A 131 -6.30 21.68 3.69
N THR A 132 -5.27 21.30 4.45
CA THR A 132 -3.89 21.75 4.23
C THR A 132 -2.93 20.68 3.67
N THR A 133 -3.34 19.42 3.51
CA THR A 133 -2.53 18.42 2.79
C THR A 133 -3.39 17.66 1.79
N SER A 134 -3.42 18.19 0.57
CA SER A 134 -4.08 17.62 -0.60
C SER A 134 -3.48 16.26 -0.94
N THR A 135 -4.15 15.18 -0.51
CA THR A 135 -3.99 13.84 -1.11
C THR A 135 -5.28 13.01 -1.12
N PHE A 136 -6.32 13.43 -0.39
CA PHE A 136 -7.59 12.70 -0.29
C PHE A 136 -8.76 13.30 -1.09
N SER A 137 -8.49 14.25 -1.98
CA SER A 137 -9.54 15.04 -2.62
C SER A 137 -9.97 14.48 -3.98
N SER A 138 -10.49 13.25 -4.04
CA SER A 138 -11.28 12.77 -5.20
C SER A 138 -12.26 11.65 -4.85
N LEU A 139 -13.10 11.86 -3.83
CA LEU A 139 -14.36 11.15 -3.67
C LEU A 139 -15.43 12.14 -3.22
N LYS A 140 -15.94 12.92 -4.17
CA LYS A 140 -17.25 13.57 -4.11
C LYS A 140 -18.03 13.17 -5.34
#